data_AF-A0A0G4NGP5-F1
#
_entry.id   AF-A0A0G4NGP5-F1
#
_cell.length_a   1.000
_cell.length_b   1.000
_cell.length_c   1.000
_cell.angle_alpha   90.00
_cell.angle_beta   90.00
_cell.angle_gamma   90.00
#
_symmetry.space_group_name_H-M   'P 1'
#
loop_
_entity.id
_entity.type
_entity.pdbx_description
1 polymer ?
#
loop_
_entity_poly.entity_id
_entity_poly.type
_entity_poly.pdbx_seq_one_letter_code
_entity_poly.pdbx_strand_id
1 'polypeptide(L)'
;MRQVEFKVVEVDPPEYGIVAQDTVIHCEGDPIERDEEENNLNEVGYDDIGGCRKQMAQIREMVELPLRHPQLFKSIGIKPPRGVLLYGPPGTGKTLMARAVANETGAFFFLINGPEIMSKMAGESESNLRKAFEEAEKNSPAI
;
A
#
# COMPACT_ATOMS: atom_id res chain seq x y z
N MET A 1 29.85 6.70 -25.14
CA MET A 1 28.66 5.83 -25.23
C MET A 1 27.50 6.55 -24.55
N ARG A 2 26.30 6.52 -25.13
CA ARG A 2 25.10 7.12 -24.53
C ARG A 2 24.49 6.08 -23.58
N GLN A 3 24.22 6.45 -22.34
CA GLN A 3 23.58 5.59 -21.36
C GLN A 3 22.06 5.59 -21.61
N VAL A 4 21.44 4.42 -21.52
CA VAL A 4 19.99 4.22 -21.63
C VAL A 4 19.56 3.35 -20.46
N GLU A 5 18.50 3.76 -19.76
CA GLU A 5 17.87 3.00 -18.68
C GLU A 5 16.63 2.29 -19.23
N PHE A 6 16.38 1.07 -18.78
CA PHE A 6 15.24 0.25 -19.18
C PHE A 6 14.51 -0.23 -17.93
N LYS A 7 13.17 -0.33 -18.02
CA LYS A 7 12.32 -0.98 -17.03
C LYS A 7 11.64 -2.18 -17.68
N VAL A 8 11.59 -3.29 -16.95
CA VAL A 8 10.81 -4.47 -17.34
C VAL A 8 9.34 -4.18 -17.05
N VAL A 9 8.52 -4.14 -18.10
CA VAL A 9 7.08 -3.86 -17.99
C VAL A 9 6.28 -5.15 -17.79
N GLU A 10 6.66 -6.21 -18.49
CA GLU A 10 5.95 -7.49 -18.48
C GLU A 10 6.94 -8.65 -18.69
N VAL A 11 6.63 -9.81 -18.09
CA VAL A 11 7.37 -11.07 -18.26
C VAL A 11 6.35 -12.19 -18.43
N ASP A 12 6.60 -13.09 -19.38
CA ASP A 12 5.83 -14.32 -19.58
C ASP A 12 6.78 -15.53 -19.46
N PRO A 13 6.62 -16.43 -18.47
CA PRO A 13 5.59 -16.44 -17.43
C PRO A 13 5.75 -15.30 -16.40
N PRO A 14 4.66 -14.93 -15.69
CA PRO A 14 4.65 -13.78 -14.77
C PRO A 14 5.58 -13.94 -13.55
N GLU A 15 5.88 -12.79 -12.91
CA GLU A 15 6.81 -12.55 -11.78
C GLU A 15 8.28 -12.35 -12.17
N TYR A 16 8.97 -13.37 -12.69
CA TYR A 16 10.38 -13.28 -13.10
C TYR A 16 10.77 -14.41 -14.05
N GLY A 17 11.80 -14.18 -14.85
CA GLY A 17 12.29 -15.16 -15.83
C GLY A 17 13.78 -15.00 -16.15
N ILE A 18 14.34 -15.97 -16.85
CA ILE A 18 15.70 -15.92 -17.37
C ILE A 18 15.63 -15.53 -18.85
N VAL A 19 16.37 -14.49 -19.23
CA VAL A 19 16.56 -14.13 -20.65
C VAL A 19 17.51 -15.13 -21.28
N ALA A 20 16.96 -16.14 -21.94
CA ALA A 20 17.65 -17.17 -22.69
C ALA A 20 17.80 -16.77 -24.18
N GLN A 21 18.42 -17.63 -24.99
CA GLN A 21 18.68 -17.34 -26.42
C GLN A 21 17.40 -17.27 -27.26
N ASP A 22 16.34 -17.93 -26.82
CA ASP A 22 15.02 -17.99 -27.44
C ASP A 22 14.03 -16.97 -26.84
N THR A 23 14.43 -16.19 -25.83
CA THR A 23 13.58 -15.16 -25.24
C THR A 23 13.40 -14.00 -26.22
N VAL A 24 12.15 -13.71 -26.55
CA VAL A 24 11.78 -12.55 -27.37
C VAL A 24 11.71 -11.32 -26.47
N ILE A 25 12.50 -10.29 -26.79
CA ILE A 25 12.49 -9.01 -26.07
C ILE A 25 11.72 -7.98 -26.89
N HIS A 26 10.61 -7.49 -26.34
CA HIS A 26 9.84 -6.41 -26.91
C HIS A 26 10.31 -5.06 -26.33
N CYS A 27 10.69 -4.12 -27.19
CA CYS A 27 11.11 -2.76 -26.78
C CYS A 27 10.33 -1.67 -27.53
N GLU A 28 9.17 -2.03 -28.08
CA GLU A 28 8.27 -1.11 -28.77
C GLU A 28 7.31 -0.46 -27.75
N GLY A 29 6.95 0.80 -27.97
CA GLY A 29 6.04 1.55 -27.11
C GLY A 29 6.52 2.96 -26.81
N ASP A 30 5.69 3.69 -26.07
CA ASP A 30 6.04 5.02 -25.59
C ASP A 30 7.07 4.91 -24.44
N PRO A 31 8.08 5.81 -24.39
CA PRO A 31 9.03 5.84 -23.28
C PRO A 31 8.32 6.07 -21.95
N ILE A 32 8.75 5.35 -20.91
CA ILE A 32 8.24 5.56 -19.55
C ILE A 32 8.77 6.89 -19.02
N GLU A 33 7.87 7.71 -18.49
CA GLU A 33 8.23 8.99 -17.86
C GLU A 33 8.94 8.75 -16.52
N ARG A 34 10.12 9.34 -16.35
CA ARG A 34 10.94 9.15 -15.14
C ARG A 34 10.23 9.62 -13.87
N ASP A 35 9.39 10.65 -13.96
CA ASP A 35 8.67 11.21 -12.81
C ASP A 35 7.67 10.20 -12.22
N GLU A 36 7.05 9.34 -13.04
CA GLU A 36 6.16 8.28 -12.56
C GLU A 36 6.93 7.18 -11.81
N GLU A 37 8.15 6.86 -12.27
CA GLU A 37 9.03 5.91 -11.57
C GLU A 37 9.56 6.46 -10.25
N GLU A 38 9.99 7.71 -10.22
CA GLU A 38 10.49 8.34 -9.00
C GLU A 38 9.40 8.43 -7.93
N ASN A 39 8.13 8.64 -8.30
CA ASN A 39 7.03 8.63 -7.34
C ASN A 39 6.80 7.25 -6.70
N ASN A 40 6.98 6.17 -7.46
CA ASN A 40 6.90 4.79 -6.94
C ASN A 40 8.13 4.41 -6.11
N LEU A 41 9.33 4.88 -6.49
CA LEU A 41 10.57 4.65 -5.73
C LEU A 41 10.61 5.44 -4.41
N ASN A 42 9.92 6.58 -4.35
CA ASN A 42 9.77 7.42 -3.15
C ASN A 42 8.56 7.03 -2.30
N GLU A 43 8.06 5.81 -2.44
CA GLU A 43 7.05 5.28 -1.55
C GLU A 43 7.57 5.29 -0.11
N VAL A 44 6.80 5.92 0.77
CA VAL A 44 7.13 6.04 2.18
C VAL A 44 7.25 4.65 2.80
N GLY A 45 8.39 4.35 3.41
CA GLY A 45 8.65 3.13 4.18
C GLY A 45 8.77 3.38 5.68
N TYR A 46 9.14 2.35 6.44
CA TYR A 46 9.36 2.50 7.88
C TYR A 46 10.56 3.38 8.22
N ASP A 47 11.58 3.40 7.35
CA ASP A 47 12.81 4.15 7.56
C ASP A 47 12.61 5.67 7.41
N ASP A 48 11.52 6.10 6.78
CA ASP A 48 11.14 7.51 6.65
C ASP A 48 10.47 8.07 7.91
N ILE A 49 10.23 7.23 8.93
CA ILE A 49 9.49 7.60 10.14
C ILE A 49 10.43 7.77 11.33
N GLY A 50 10.81 9.02 11.57
CA GLY A 50 11.62 9.41 12.73
C GLY A 50 10.84 9.47 14.04
N GLY A 51 11.47 9.05 15.16
CA GLY A 51 10.98 9.32 16.51
C GLY A 51 9.76 8.52 16.99
N CYS A 52 9.19 7.64 16.15
CA CYS A 52 7.97 6.91 16.47
C CYS A 52 8.14 5.37 16.56
N ARG A 53 9.34 4.90 16.93
CA ARG A 53 9.68 3.47 16.97
C ARG A 53 8.70 2.62 17.78
N LYS A 54 8.24 3.12 18.94
CA LYS A 54 7.31 2.39 19.82
C LYS A 54 5.93 2.28 19.19
N GLN A 55 5.42 3.39 18.65
CA GLN A 55 4.11 3.44 17.99
C GLN A 55 4.10 2.58 16.72
N MET A 56 5.20 2.61 15.97
CA MET A 56 5.34 1.75 14.79
C MET A 56 5.30 0.27 15.16
N ALA A 57 6.02 -0.15 16.21
CA ALA A 57 5.97 -1.53 16.68
C ALA A 57 4.53 -1.96 17.06
N GLN A 58 3.77 -1.09 17.73
CA GLN A 58 2.37 -1.37 18.08
C GLN A 58 1.48 -1.51 16.84
N ILE A 59 1.64 -0.65 15.83
CA ILE A 59 0.84 -0.73 14.61
C ILE A 59 1.20 -1.98 13.82
N ARG A 60 2.48 -2.33 13.72
CA ARG A 60 2.93 -3.57 13.08
C ARG A 60 2.32 -4.80 13.76
N GLU A 61 2.26 -4.82 15.08
CA GLU A 61 1.60 -5.89 15.83
C GLU A 61 0.08 -5.94 15.60
N MET A 62 -0.58 -4.78 15.55
CA MET A 62 -2.04 -4.71 15.41
C MET A 62 -2.55 -4.86 13.98
N VAL A 63 -1.73 -4.51 12.97
CA VAL A 63 -2.14 -4.45 11.55
C VAL A 63 -1.35 -5.44 10.70
N GLU A 64 -0.01 -5.32 10.67
CA GLU A 64 0.83 -6.17 9.80
C GLU A 64 0.77 -7.65 10.22
N LEU A 65 0.92 -7.95 11.52
CA LEU A 65 0.95 -9.31 12.03
C LEU A 65 -0.33 -10.11 11.70
N PRO A 66 -1.57 -9.60 11.92
CA PRO A 66 -2.77 -10.34 11.54
C PRO A 66 -3.00 -10.46 10.04
N LEU A 67 -2.52 -9.50 9.24
CA LEU A 67 -2.63 -9.56 7.78
C LEU A 67 -1.64 -10.59 7.19
N ARG A 68 -0.38 -10.60 7.65
CA ARG A 68 0.65 -11.54 7.17
C ARG A 68 0.53 -12.93 7.75
N HIS A 69 0.12 -13.06 9.01
CA HIS A 69 0.12 -14.33 9.75
C HIS A 69 -1.24 -14.64 10.42
N PRO A 70 -2.35 -14.70 9.67
CA PRO A 70 -3.68 -14.95 10.23
C PRO A 70 -3.81 -16.29 10.96
N GLN A 71 -2.95 -17.27 10.64
CA GLN A 71 -2.94 -18.59 11.27
C GLN A 71 -2.57 -18.53 12.76
N LEU A 72 -1.72 -17.57 13.19
CA LEU A 72 -1.35 -17.41 14.59
C LEU A 72 -2.58 -17.10 15.45
N PHE A 73 -3.40 -16.15 15.01
CA PHE A 73 -4.64 -15.75 15.68
C PHE A 73 -5.66 -16.89 15.71
N LYS A 74 -5.79 -17.65 14.62
CA LYS A 74 -6.67 -18.83 14.56
C LYS A 74 -6.24 -19.91 15.54
N SER A 75 -4.94 -20.18 15.65
CA SER A 75 -4.40 -21.24 16.52
C SER A 75 -4.63 -20.96 18.01
N ILE A 76 -4.56 -19.68 18.40
CA ILE A 76 -4.80 -19.21 19.78
C ILE A 76 -6.30 -18.99 20.05
N GLY A 77 -7.14 -18.95 19.01
CA GLY A 77 -8.59 -18.73 19.13
C GLY A 77 -9.00 -17.29 19.43
N ILE A 78 -8.13 -16.32 19.14
CA ILE A 78 -8.39 -14.89 19.34
C ILE A 78 -8.69 -14.19 18.01
N LYS A 79 -9.59 -13.21 18.04
CA LYS A 79 -9.86 -12.36 16.87
C LYS A 79 -8.94 -11.14 16.91
N PRO A 80 -8.19 -10.83 15.83
CA PRO A 80 -7.37 -9.64 15.80
C PRO A 80 -8.23 -8.37 15.83
N PRO A 81 -7.69 -7.25 16.36
CA PRO A 81 -8.34 -5.95 16.26
C PRO A 81 -8.49 -5.56 14.78
N ARG A 82 -9.63 -4.93 14.43
CA ARG A 82 -9.94 -4.50 13.05
C ARG A 82 -9.92 -2.99 12.84
N GLY A 83 -9.58 -2.23 13.88
CA GLY A 83 -9.56 -0.77 13.82
C GLY A 83 -8.48 -0.23 14.73
N VAL A 84 -7.65 0.66 14.20
CA VAL A 84 -6.59 1.35 14.92
C VAL A 84 -6.83 2.85 14.80
N LEU A 85 -6.83 3.55 15.94
CA LEU A 85 -6.98 5.01 15.98
C LEU A 85 -5.65 5.66 16.31
N LEU A 86 -5.07 6.36 15.33
CA LEU A 86 -3.89 7.18 15.54
C LEU A 86 -4.32 8.60 15.95
N TYR A 87 -3.89 9.07 17.12
CA TYR A 87 -4.19 10.40 17.61
C TYR A 87 -2.92 11.15 18.02
N GLY A 88 -2.98 12.47 17.99
CA GLY A 88 -1.88 13.36 18.37
C GLY A 88 -1.94 14.70 17.65
N PRO A 89 -1.09 15.67 18.02
CA PRO A 89 -1.03 16.99 17.39
C PRO A 89 -0.88 16.94 15.85
N PRO A 90 -1.27 17.99 15.11
CA PRO A 90 -1.01 18.07 13.67
C PRO A 90 0.50 17.97 13.39
N GLY A 91 0.86 17.37 12.26
CA GLY A 91 2.27 17.24 11.84
C GLY A 91 3.08 16.09 12.46
N THR A 92 2.48 15.24 13.29
CA THR A 92 3.20 14.12 13.96
C THR A 92 3.34 12.85 13.12
N GLY A 93 3.11 12.91 11.80
CA GLY A 93 3.33 11.76 10.89
C GLY A 93 2.27 10.66 10.89
N LYS A 94 1.04 10.89 11.42
CA LYS A 94 -0.04 9.88 11.46
C LYS A 94 -0.37 9.28 10.08
N THR A 95 -0.59 10.13 9.08
CA THR A 95 -0.90 9.70 7.70
C THR A 95 0.30 9.02 7.05
N LEU A 96 1.50 9.52 7.32
CA LEU A 96 2.76 8.97 6.80
C LEU A 96 2.99 7.56 7.35
N MET A 97 2.69 7.34 8.62
CA MET A 97 2.72 6.03 9.29
C MET A 97 1.71 5.03 8.72
N ALA A 98 0.49 5.46 8.41
CA ALA A 98 -0.49 4.59 7.75
C ALA A 98 -0.03 4.14 6.36
N ARG A 99 0.51 5.07 5.55
CA ARG A 99 1.05 4.77 4.21
C ARG A 99 2.24 3.81 4.28
N ALA A 100 3.19 4.05 5.19
CA ALA A 100 4.34 3.17 5.39
C ALA A 100 3.93 1.74 5.70
N VAL A 101 2.96 1.55 6.59
CA VAL A 101 2.47 0.20 6.94
C VAL A 101 1.83 -0.47 5.73
N ALA A 102 1.10 0.26 4.90
CA ALA A 102 0.44 -0.32 3.75
C ALA A 102 1.43 -0.75 2.66
N ASN A 103 2.39 0.12 2.33
CA ASN A 103 3.45 -0.18 1.38
C ASN A 103 4.27 -1.40 1.82
N GLU A 104 4.66 -1.43 3.10
CA GLU A 104 5.48 -2.50 3.67
C GLU A 104 4.73 -3.84 3.82
N THR A 105 3.41 -3.81 3.99
CA THR A 105 2.59 -5.04 4.12
C THR A 105 2.23 -5.63 2.76
N GLY A 106 2.27 -4.85 1.69
CA GLY A 106 1.73 -5.23 0.38
C GLY A 106 0.21 -5.42 0.39
N ALA A 107 -0.47 -4.89 1.41
CA ALA A 107 -1.91 -4.90 1.49
C ALA A 107 -2.48 -3.78 0.59
N PHE A 108 -3.65 -4.03 0.01
CA PHE A 108 -4.35 -2.99 -0.74
C PHE A 108 -4.69 -1.82 0.19
N PHE A 109 -4.21 -0.62 -0.12
CA PHE A 109 -4.43 0.56 0.70
C PHE A 109 -5.51 1.46 0.10
N PHE A 110 -6.56 1.75 0.87
CA PHE A 110 -7.59 2.70 0.45
C PHE A 110 -7.64 3.92 1.36
N LEU A 111 -7.11 5.05 0.88
CA LEU A 111 -7.13 6.29 1.65
C LEU A 111 -8.49 6.99 1.54
N ILE A 112 -9.12 7.22 2.69
CA ILE A 112 -10.30 8.06 2.83
C ILE A 112 -9.92 9.39 3.48
N ASN A 113 -10.00 10.48 2.73
CA ASN A 113 -9.84 11.82 3.28
C ASN A 113 -11.17 12.37 3.78
N GLY A 114 -11.25 12.68 5.08
CA GLY A 114 -12.47 13.24 5.70
C GLY A 114 -13.04 14.46 4.96
N PRO A 115 -12.23 15.48 4.61
CA PRO A 115 -12.71 16.63 3.84
C PRO A 115 -13.25 16.29 2.45
N GLU A 116 -12.70 15.27 1.79
CA GLU A 116 -13.14 14.85 0.44
C GLU A 116 -14.48 14.12 0.49
N ILE A 117 -14.74 13.37 1.56
CA ILE A 117 -16.03 12.69 1.75
C ILE A 117 -17.14 13.66 2.17
N MET A 118 -16.82 14.78 2.80
CA MET A 118 -17.81 15.78 3.22
C MET A 118 -18.31 16.60 2.01
N SER A 119 -19.16 16.00 1.19
CA SER A 119 -19.83 16.67 0.07
C SER A 119 -21.02 17.53 0.53
N LYS A 120 -21.49 18.43 -0.35
CA LYS A 120 -22.68 19.26 -0.10
C LYS A 120 -24.01 18.54 -0.36
N MET A 121 -24.00 17.41 -1.07
CA MET A 121 -25.21 16.67 -1.42
C MET A 121 -25.46 15.51 -0.44
N ALA A 122 -26.63 15.51 0.19
CA ALA A 122 -27.01 14.45 1.13
C ALA A 122 -27.04 13.08 0.43
N GLY A 123 -26.42 12.07 1.03
CA GLY A 123 -26.39 10.69 0.53
C GLY A 123 -25.16 10.31 -0.30
N GLU A 124 -24.45 11.28 -0.87
CA GLU A 124 -23.26 11.03 -1.69
C GLU A 124 -22.07 10.60 -0.81
N SER A 125 -21.91 11.23 0.35
CA SER A 125 -20.88 10.89 1.34
C SER A 125 -21.00 9.44 1.82
N GLU A 126 -22.21 8.97 2.12
CA GLU A 126 -22.50 7.60 2.54
C GLU A 126 -22.33 6.58 1.42
N SER A 127 -22.58 6.99 0.17
CA SER A 127 -22.34 6.14 -1.00
C SER A 127 -20.85 5.92 -1.21
N ASN A 128 -20.04 6.98 -1.12
CA ASN A 128 -18.60 6.90 -1.28
C ASN A 128 -17.94 6.07 -0.17
N LEU A 129 -18.39 6.22 1.08
CA LEU A 129 -17.94 5.36 2.18
C LEU A 129 -18.25 3.89 1.88
N ARG A 130 -19.47 3.56 1.44
CA ARG A 130 -19.82 2.16 1.12
C ARG A 130 -18.94 1.57 0.02
N LYS A 131 -18.72 2.31 -1.07
CA LYS A 131 -17.86 1.88 -2.18
C LYS A 131 -16.43 1.61 -1.72
N ALA A 132 -15.87 2.47 -0.88
CA ALA A 132 -14.52 2.29 -0.36
C ALA A 132 -14.37 0.97 0.43
N PHE A 133 -15.33 0.65 1.31
CA PHE A 133 -15.32 -0.61 2.04
C PHE A 133 -15.56 -1.82 1.12
N GLU A 134 -16.42 -1.71 0.11
CA GLU A 134 -16.63 -2.78 -0.88
C GLU A 134 -15.37 -3.06 -1.72
N GLU A 135 -14.62 -2.03 -2.09
CA GLU A 135 -13.34 -2.19 -2.80
C GLU A 135 -12.25 -2.80 -1.93
N ALA A 136 -12.16 -2.41 -0.66
CA ALA A 136 -11.24 -3.02 0.29
C ALA A 136 -11.57 -4.51 0.53
N GLU A 137 -12.85 -4.89 0.60
CA GLU A 137 -13.26 -6.29 0.76
C GLU A 137 -12.91 -7.15 -0.46
N LYS A 138 -13.08 -6.61 -1.68
CA LYS A 138 -12.73 -7.30 -2.94
C LYS A 138 -11.22 -7.52 -3.09
N ASN A 139 -10.40 -6.61 -2.58
CA ASN A 139 -8.94 -6.65 -2.68
C ASN A 139 -8.25 -7.12 -1.39
N SER A 140 -8.96 -7.86 -0.54
CA SER A 140 -8.40 -8.38 0.71
C SER A 140 -7.15 -9.24 0.45
N PRO A 141 -6.04 -9.07 1.20
CA PRO A 141 -5.88 -8.24 2.40
C PRO A 141 -5.78 -6.73 2.12
N ALA A 142 -6.53 -5.92 2.87
CA ALA A 142 -6.63 -4.46 2.66
C ALA A 142 -6.57 -3.65 3.97
N ILE A 143 -6.18 -2.37 3.85
CA ILE A 143 -6.07 -1.35 4.92
C ILE A 143 -6.88 -0.11 4.53
#